data_AF-A0A9D7DJP0-F1
#
_entry.id   AF-A0A9D7DJP0-F1
#
_cell.length_a   1.000
_cell.length_b   1.000
_cell.length_c   1.000
_cell.angle_alpha   90.00
_cell.angle_beta   90.00
_cell.angle_gamma   90.00
#
_symmetry.space_group_name_H-M   'P 1'
#
loop_
_entity.id
_entity.type
_entity.pdbx_description
1 polymer ?
#
loop_
_entity_poly.entity_id
_entity_poly.type
_entity_poly.pdbx_seq_one_letter_code
_entity_poly.pdbx_strand_id
1 'polypeptide(L)'
;MKVFKFGGASVKDAAGVRNLAGVLRHFASDDLLIVVSAMGKTTNALEEVVWAHAEGRSTREMLERLRASHLSVLAEVAPVDVAAAAELVLHFDRLSAVLGKGPSGMSIGTTIRSFHRARLEHPDRGCASEAYRHSEHMDRCTHRGADGQHLP
;
A
#
# COMPACT_ATOMS: atom_id res chain seq x y z
N MET A 1 3.84 11.15 28.39
CA MET A 1 3.73 10.56 27.05
C MET A 1 3.74 11.61 25.95
N LYS A 2 4.71 11.55 25.04
CA LYS A 2 4.77 12.32 23.79
C LYS A 2 4.56 11.39 22.61
N VAL A 3 3.77 11.81 21.64
CA VAL A 3 3.45 11.02 20.45
C VAL A 3 4.06 11.67 19.21
N PHE A 4 4.88 10.93 18.48
CA PHE A 4 5.46 11.36 17.21
C PHE A 4 4.90 10.52 16.07
N LYS A 5 4.52 11.18 14.97
CA LYS A 5 4.12 10.51 13.73
C LYS A 5 5.04 10.92 12.59
N PHE A 6 5.60 9.94 11.89
CA PHE A 6 6.45 10.15 10.72
C PHE A 6 5.80 9.55 9.48
N GLY A 7 5.64 10.37 8.45
CA GLY A 7 5.16 9.94 7.14
C GLY A 7 6.24 9.24 6.32
N GLY A 8 5.86 8.62 5.20
CA GLY A 8 6.79 7.84 4.38
C GLY A 8 7.97 8.65 3.82
N ALA A 9 7.78 9.93 3.54
CA ALA A 9 8.86 10.82 3.07
C ALA A 9 9.98 10.99 4.11
N SER A 10 9.63 10.99 5.40
CA SER A 10 10.59 11.16 6.51
C SER A 10 11.45 9.92 6.74
N VAL A 11 11.00 8.76 6.25
CA VAL A 11 11.69 7.47 6.42
C VAL A 11 12.09 6.83 5.09
N LYS A 12 12.12 7.61 3.99
CA LYS A 12 12.29 7.09 2.62
C LYS A 12 13.66 6.47 2.31
N ASP A 13 14.68 6.87 3.04
CA ASP A 13 16.08 6.50 2.85
C ASP A 13 16.84 6.54 4.18
N ALA A 14 18.09 6.07 4.17
CA ALA A 14 18.92 6.01 5.37
C ALA A 14 19.19 7.39 6.00
N ALA A 15 19.30 8.45 5.20
CA ALA A 15 19.46 9.81 5.71
C ALA A 15 18.20 10.27 6.46
N GLY A 16 17.01 10.00 5.93
CA GLY A 16 15.73 10.25 6.58
C GLY A 16 15.60 9.53 7.93
N VAL A 17 15.94 8.23 7.96
CA VAL A 17 15.92 7.43 9.19
C VAL A 17 16.91 7.97 10.24
N ARG A 18 18.14 8.33 9.84
CA ARG A 18 19.14 8.93 10.74
C ARG A 18 18.67 10.29 11.28
N ASN A 19 18.02 11.11 10.44
CA ASN A 19 17.45 12.39 10.85
C ASN A 19 16.32 12.20 11.86
N LEU A 20 15.41 11.25 11.60
CA LEU A 20 14.35 10.87 12.54
C LEU A 20 14.95 10.45 13.88
N ALA A 21 15.95 9.57 13.89
CA ALA A 21 16.66 9.17 15.10
C ALA A 21 17.31 10.37 15.82
N GLY A 22 17.85 11.33 15.06
CA GLY A 22 18.36 12.60 15.58
C GLY A 22 17.31 13.41 16.33
N VAL A 23 16.12 13.57 15.75
CA VAL A 23 14.99 14.26 16.40
C VAL A 23 14.61 13.56 17.70
N LEU A 24 14.49 12.22 17.68
CA LEU A 24 14.06 11.46 18.85
C LEU A 24 15.07 11.50 20.01
N ARG A 25 16.37 11.64 19.73
CA ARG A 25 17.41 11.78 20.78
C ARG A 25 17.19 12.98 21.68
N HIS A 26 16.58 14.06 21.20
CA HIS A 26 16.25 15.22 22.03
C HIS A 26 15.14 14.95 23.07
N PHE A 27 14.48 13.80 22.97
CA PHE A 27 13.37 13.40 23.84
C PHE A 27 13.66 12.05 24.53
N ALA A 28 14.93 11.66 24.65
CA ALA A 28 15.32 10.34 25.17
C ALA A 28 14.89 10.07 26.63
N SER A 29 14.64 11.12 27.42
CA SER A 29 14.14 11.03 28.81
C SER A 29 12.62 11.08 28.91
N ASP A 30 11.91 11.33 27.81
CA ASP A 30 10.47 11.34 27.79
C ASP A 30 9.89 9.94 27.56
N ASP A 31 8.68 9.72 28.06
CA ASP A 31 7.86 8.58 27.66
C ASP A 31 7.33 8.80 26.24
N LEU A 32 7.76 7.97 25.27
CA LEU A 32 7.53 8.16 23.83
C LEU A 32 6.66 7.06 23.20
N LEU A 33 5.72 7.48 22.34
CA LEU A 33 5.04 6.63 21.36
C LEU A 33 5.38 7.11 19.95
N ILE A 34 5.86 6.20 19.10
CA ILE A 34 6.29 6.52 17.73
C ILE A 34 5.41 5.76 16.74
N VAL A 35 4.80 6.48 15.81
CA VAL A 35 3.99 5.94 14.72
C VAL A 35 4.70 6.23 13.40
N VAL A 36 5.00 5.18 12.64
CA VAL A 36 5.65 5.28 11.32
C VAL A 36 4.74 4.75 10.23
N SER A 37 4.67 5.48 9.11
CA SER A 37 4.09 4.96 7.86
C SER A 37 5.11 4.12 7.09
N ALA A 38 4.67 3.44 6.03
CA ALA A 38 5.56 2.72 5.14
C ALA A 38 6.61 3.65 4.49
N MET A 39 7.79 3.09 4.20
CA MET A 39 8.94 3.82 3.67
C MET A 39 8.67 4.42 2.28
N GLY A 40 8.87 5.72 2.10
CA GLY A 40 8.79 6.38 0.79
C GLY A 40 7.47 6.09 0.04
N LYS A 41 7.59 5.51 -1.16
CA LYS A 41 6.46 5.11 -2.02
C LYS A 41 6.11 3.62 -1.91
N THR A 42 6.49 2.96 -0.81
CA THR A 42 6.28 1.51 -0.62
C THR A 42 4.81 1.10 -0.78
N THR A 43 3.87 1.88 -0.26
CA THR A 43 2.43 1.60 -0.43
C THR A 43 2.03 1.57 -1.91
N ASN A 44 2.43 2.56 -2.71
CA ASN A 44 2.13 2.61 -4.14
C ASN A 44 2.74 1.42 -4.89
N ALA A 45 3.98 1.06 -4.56
CA ALA A 45 4.65 -0.10 -5.17
C ALA A 45 3.96 -1.42 -4.80
N LEU A 46 3.47 -1.56 -3.56
CA LEU A 46 2.68 -2.72 -3.16
C LEU A 46 1.31 -2.75 -3.85
N GLU A 47 0.68 -1.61 -4.10
CA GLU A 47 -0.54 -1.54 -4.94
C GLU A 47 -0.25 -2.07 -6.34
N GLU A 48 0.85 -1.66 -6.98
CA GLU A 48 1.28 -2.17 -8.30
C GLU A 48 1.50 -3.70 -8.29
N VAL A 49 2.10 -4.24 -7.22
CA VAL A 49 2.27 -5.69 -7.03
C VAL A 49 0.91 -6.41 -6.96
N VAL A 50 -0.04 -5.86 -6.21
CA VAL A 50 -1.39 -6.42 -6.09
C VAL A 50 -2.11 -6.41 -7.43
N TRP A 51 -2.02 -5.31 -8.19
CA TRP A 51 -2.62 -5.24 -9.53
C TRP A 51 -2.01 -6.25 -10.49
N ALA A 52 -0.68 -6.35 -10.53
CA ALA A 52 0.00 -7.32 -11.37
C ALA A 52 -0.41 -8.76 -11.01
N HIS A 53 -0.49 -9.10 -9.72
CA HIS A 53 -0.97 -10.40 -9.26
C HIS A 53 -2.41 -10.69 -9.71
N ALA A 54 -3.32 -9.72 -9.55
CA ALA A 54 -4.72 -9.85 -9.95
C ALA A 54 -4.89 -10.04 -11.47
N GLU A 55 -3.96 -9.51 -12.26
CA GLU A 55 -3.91 -9.65 -13.72
C GLU A 55 -3.17 -10.91 -14.19
N GLY A 56 -2.62 -11.71 -13.27
CA GLY A 56 -1.79 -12.86 -13.59
C GLY A 56 -0.42 -12.49 -14.17
N ARG A 57 0.01 -11.23 -14.02
CA ARG A 57 1.36 -10.78 -14.38
C ARG A 57 2.36 -11.19 -13.30
N SER A 58 3.61 -11.37 -13.71
CA SER A 58 4.70 -11.66 -12.78
C SER A 58 4.92 -10.49 -11.81
N THR A 59 4.96 -10.80 -10.51
CA THR A 59 5.25 -9.84 -9.42
C THR A 59 6.71 -9.84 -8.99
N ARG A 60 7.51 -10.80 -9.49
CA ARG A 60 8.86 -11.08 -8.98
C ARG A 60 9.78 -9.86 -8.98
N GLU A 61 9.88 -9.16 -10.10
CA GLU A 61 10.79 -8.02 -10.22
C GLU A 61 10.37 -6.85 -9.31
N MET A 62 9.07 -6.58 -9.19
CA MET A 62 8.54 -5.53 -8.32
C MET A 62 8.85 -5.83 -6.84
N LEU A 63 8.70 -7.08 -6.42
CA LEU A 63 9.06 -7.51 -5.06
C LEU A 63 10.56 -7.44 -4.82
N GLU A 64 11.40 -7.89 -5.76
CA GLU A 64 12.85 -7.83 -5.59
C GLU A 64 13.36 -6.39 -5.51
N ARG A 65 12.76 -5.44 -6.26
CA ARG A 65 13.09 -4.02 -6.13
C ARG A 65 12.73 -3.47 -4.75
N LEU A 66 11.55 -3.83 -4.22
CA LEU A 66 11.15 -3.45 -2.88
C LEU A 66 12.10 -4.04 -1.83
N ARG A 67 12.43 -5.33 -1.96
CA ARG A 67 13.35 -6.04 -1.08
C ARG A 67 14.73 -5.40 -1.06
N ALA A 68 15.33 -5.17 -2.23
CA ALA A 68 16.64 -4.55 -2.37
C ALA A 68 16.67 -3.15 -1.75
N SER A 69 15.63 -2.34 -1.99
CA SER A 69 15.53 -1.00 -1.40
C SER A 69 15.48 -1.02 0.13
N HIS A 70 14.71 -1.93 0.74
CA HIS A 70 14.63 -2.02 2.20
C HIS A 70 15.93 -2.56 2.81
N LEU A 71 16.55 -3.57 2.19
CA LEU A 71 17.84 -4.11 2.64
C LEU A 71 18.95 -3.07 2.54
N SER A 72 18.97 -2.25 1.48
CA SER A 72 19.94 -1.16 1.34
C SER A 72 19.83 -0.15 2.48
N VAL A 73 18.61 0.28 2.81
CA VAL A 73 18.40 1.23 3.93
C VAL A 73 18.80 0.59 5.25
N LEU A 74 18.42 -0.67 5.49
CA LEU A 74 18.77 -1.38 6.72
C LEU A 74 20.28 -1.53 6.89
N ALA A 75 20.99 -1.95 5.84
CA ALA A 75 22.44 -2.10 5.86
C ALA A 75 23.16 -0.78 6.17
N GLU A 76 22.60 0.35 5.75
CA GLU A 76 23.15 1.66 6.03
C GLU A 76 22.90 2.16 7.46
N VAL A 77 21.75 1.84 8.06
CA VAL A 77 21.35 2.39 9.37
C VAL A 77 21.62 1.44 10.52
N ALA A 78 21.69 0.14 10.26
CA ALA A 78 21.92 -0.93 11.23
C ALA A 78 22.78 -2.06 10.63
N PRO A 79 24.02 -1.79 10.19
CA PRO A 79 24.87 -2.75 9.47
C PRO A 79 25.19 -4.03 10.24
N VAL A 80 25.15 -3.98 11.57
CA VAL A 80 25.45 -5.12 12.45
C VAL A 80 24.20 -5.88 12.92
N ASP A 81 23.01 -5.41 12.55
CA ASP A 81 21.75 -6.02 12.96
C ASP A 81 21.34 -7.14 11.99
N VAL A 82 22.05 -8.27 12.12
CA VAL A 82 21.81 -9.47 11.32
C VAL A 82 20.40 -10.04 11.58
N ALA A 83 19.88 -9.88 12.80
CA ALA A 83 18.55 -10.35 13.15
C ALA A 83 17.46 -9.58 12.40
N ALA A 84 17.53 -8.24 12.39
CA ALA A 84 16.61 -7.42 11.62
C ALA A 84 16.69 -7.70 10.12
N ALA A 85 17.89 -7.94 9.58
CA ALA A 85 18.08 -8.29 8.18
C ALA A 85 17.43 -9.65 7.83
N ALA A 86 17.60 -10.64 8.70
CA ALA A 86 16.97 -11.95 8.55
C ALA A 86 15.44 -11.87 8.62
N GLU A 87 14.89 -11.16 9.60
CA GLU A 87 13.44 -10.94 9.74
C GLU A 87 12.86 -10.23 8.50
N LEU A 88 13.54 -9.20 8.01
CA LEU A 88 13.12 -8.49 6.80
C LEU A 88 13.06 -9.43 5.59
N VAL A 89 14.06 -10.30 5.43
CA VAL A 89 14.06 -11.32 4.37
C VAL A 89 12.88 -12.28 4.54
N LEU A 90 12.62 -12.78 5.75
CA LEU A 90 11.50 -13.67 6.03
C LEU A 90 10.14 -13.04 5.72
N HIS A 91 9.99 -11.74 5.96
CA HIS A 91 8.78 -11.01 5.57
C HIS A 91 8.57 -10.97 4.06
N PHE A 92 9.63 -10.75 3.28
CA PHE A 92 9.56 -10.80 1.82
C PHE A 92 9.29 -12.22 1.31
N ASP A 93 9.91 -13.24 1.90
CA ASP A 93 9.67 -14.64 1.53
C ASP A 93 8.21 -15.03 1.81
N ARG A 94 7.64 -14.59 2.93
CA ARG A 94 6.22 -14.78 3.25
C ARG A 94 5.32 -14.07 2.23
N LEU A 95 5.64 -12.83 1.85
CA LEU A 95 4.89 -12.08 0.84
C LEU A 95 4.93 -12.79 -0.52
N SER A 96 6.10 -13.26 -0.95
CA SER A 96 6.26 -14.06 -2.16
C SER A 96 5.47 -15.36 -2.13
N ALA A 97 5.41 -16.04 -0.97
CA ALA A 97 4.61 -17.26 -0.81
C ALA A 97 3.10 -16.99 -0.90
N VAL A 98 2.62 -15.84 -0.41
CA VAL A 98 1.21 -15.42 -0.57
C VAL A 98 0.90 -15.15 -2.05
N LEU A 99 1.80 -14.47 -2.76
CA LEU A 99 1.62 -14.11 -4.16
C LEU A 99 1.85 -15.29 -5.13
N GLY A 100 2.60 -16.31 -4.72
CA GLY A 100 2.80 -17.54 -5.49
C GLY A 100 1.58 -18.48 -5.51
N LYS A 101 0.64 -18.27 -4.59
CA LYS A 101 -0.69 -18.89 -4.69
C LYS A 101 -1.44 -18.12 -5.79
N GLY A 102 -1.98 -18.85 -6.77
CA GLY A 102 -2.87 -18.25 -7.77
C GLY A 102 -3.98 -17.46 -7.07
N PRO A 103 -4.51 -16.39 -7.68
CA PRO A 103 -5.54 -15.57 -7.05
C PRO A 103 -6.70 -16.47 -6.60
N SER A 104 -6.83 -16.65 -5.29
CA SER A 104 -7.77 -17.61 -4.72
C SER A 104 -9.19 -17.10 -4.93
N GLY A 105 -9.86 -17.60 -5.96
CA GLY A 105 -11.31 -17.71 -6.08
C GLY A 105 -12.15 -16.41 -6.01
N MET A 106 -12.64 -16.02 -7.19
CA MET A 106 -14.00 -15.50 -7.48
C MET A 106 -14.39 -14.05 -7.08
N SER A 107 -15.08 -13.39 -8.01
CA SER A 107 -15.75 -12.06 -7.96
C SER A 107 -14.87 -10.78 -8.02
N ILE A 108 -13.72 -10.71 -7.35
CA ILE A 108 -12.93 -9.46 -7.33
C ILE A 108 -12.32 -9.10 -8.69
N GLY A 109 -12.00 -10.09 -9.53
CA GLY A 109 -11.36 -9.87 -10.83
C GLY A 109 -12.17 -9.03 -11.82
N THR A 110 -13.51 -9.00 -11.71
CA THR A 110 -14.35 -8.18 -12.60
C THR A 110 -14.38 -6.72 -12.13
N THR A 111 -14.54 -6.48 -10.82
CA THR A 111 -14.55 -5.12 -10.23
C THR A 111 -13.18 -4.44 -10.33
N ILE A 112 -12.10 -5.19 -10.06
CA ILE A 112 -10.72 -4.70 -10.21
C ILE A 112 -10.39 -4.34 -11.66
N ARG A 113 -10.76 -5.18 -12.63
CA ARG A 113 -10.54 -4.88 -14.06
C ARG A 113 -11.31 -3.65 -14.52
N SER A 114 -12.54 -3.47 -14.04
CA SER A 114 -13.36 -2.27 -14.34
C SER A 114 -12.74 -1.00 -13.75
N PHE A 115 -12.20 -1.07 -12.54
CA PHE A 115 -11.54 0.07 -11.89
C PHE A 115 -10.20 0.44 -12.54
N HIS A 116 -9.44 -0.57 -12.98
CA HIS A 116 -8.15 -0.38 -13.66
C HIS A 116 -8.32 0.30 -15.04
N ARG A 117 -9.33 -0.09 -15.82
CA ARG A 117 -9.65 0.58 -17.09
C ARG A 117 -9.91 2.07 -16.89
N ALA A 118 -10.70 2.43 -15.87
CA ALA A 118 -11.00 3.82 -15.55
C ALA A 118 -9.76 4.63 -15.11
N ARG A 119 -8.80 4.01 -14.43
CA ARG A 119 -7.56 4.68 -13.99
C ARG A 119 -6.53 4.85 -15.11
N LEU A 120 -6.44 3.92 -16.06
CA LEU A 120 -5.61 4.08 -17.27
C LEU A 120 -6.19 5.10 -18.25
N GLU A 121 -7.51 5.18 -18.37
CA GLU A 121 -8.18 6.16 -19.22
C GLU A 121 -8.09 7.60 -18.64
N HIS A 122 -7.87 7.75 -17.32
CA HIS A 122 -7.81 9.05 -16.64
C HIS A 122 -6.69 9.14 -15.57
N PRO A 123 -5.40 9.24 -15.97
CA PRO A 123 -4.26 9.22 -15.06
C PRO A 123 -4.16 10.41 -14.09
N ASP A 124 -4.79 11.55 -14.42
CA ASP A 124 -4.72 12.80 -13.65
C ASP A 124 -5.87 13.01 -12.65
N ARG A 125 -6.87 12.12 -12.57
CA ARG A 125 -7.93 12.22 -11.56
C ARG A 125 -7.47 11.57 -10.26
N GLY A 126 -6.71 12.32 -9.48
CA GLY A 126 -6.22 11.93 -8.15
C GLY A 126 -7.30 11.80 -7.07
N CYS A 127 -8.36 11.01 -7.31
CA CYS A 127 -9.44 10.81 -6.34
C CYS A 127 -9.93 9.35 -6.35
N ALA A 128 -9.16 8.46 -5.73
CA ALA A 128 -9.60 7.09 -5.46
C ALA A 128 -10.83 7.03 -4.51
N SER A 129 -11.17 8.13 -3.83
CA SER A 129 -12.31 8.23 -2.91
C SER A 129 -13.67 8.50 -3.58
N GLU A 130 -13.70 9.01 -4.81
CA GLU A 130 -14.98 9.33 -5.49
C GLU A 130 -15.60 8.15 -6.22
N ALA A 131 -14.79 7.21 -6.70
CA ALA A 131 -15.28 5.99 -7.34
C ALA A 131 -15.94 5.03 -6.34
N TYR A 132 -15.52 5.02 -5.07
CA TYR A 132 -16.19 4.27 -4.00
C TYR A 132 -17.61 4.80 -3.74
N ARG A 133 -17.78 6.13 -3.68
CA ARG A 133 -19.11 6.78 -3.52
C ARG A 133 -20.07 6.51 -4.67
N HIS A 134 -19.56 6.31 -5.89
CA HIS A 134 -20.41 6.01 -7.05
C HIS A 134 -20.91 4.55 -7.07
N SER A 135 -20.14 3.62 -6.48
CA SER A 135 -20.58 2.22 -6.39
C SER A 135 -21.77 2.02 -5.44
N GLU A 136 -21.85 2.77 -4.33
CA GLU A 136 -23.01 2.71 -3.42
C GLU A 136 -24.25 3.48 -3.95
N HIS A 137 -24.08 4.35 -4.96
CA HIS A 137 -25.19 5.10 -5.54
C HIS A 137 -25.88 4.32 -6.68
N MET A 138 -25.15 3.45 -7.38
CA MET A 138 -25.72 2.62 -8.44
C MET A 138 -26.58 1.46 -7.89
N ASP A 139 -26.33 0.99 -6.67
CA ASP A 139 -27.17 -0.02 -6.00
C ASP A 139 -28.54 0.50 -5.54
N ARG A 140 -28.82 1.82 -5.62
CA ARG A 140 -30.17 2.38 -5.35
C ARG A 140 -30.98 2.69 -6.60
N CYS A 141 -30.39 2.62 -7.79
CA CYS A 141 -31.08 2.99 -9.04
C CYS A 141 -31.76 1.82 -9.75
N THR A 142 -31.64 0.57 -9.25
CA THR A 142 -32.29 -0.61 -9.83
C THR A 142 -33.68 -0.94 -9.23
N HIS A 143 -34.25 -0.06 -8.40
CA HIS A 143 -35.59 -0.27 -7.80
C HIS A 143 -36.68 0.73 -8.18
N ARG A 144 -36.50 1.55 -9.23
CA ARG A 144 -37.63 2.30 -9.84
C ARG A 144 -37.84 1.86 -11.27
N GLY A 145 -38.78 0.93 -11.44
CA GLY A 145 -39.19 0.47 -12.76
C GLY A 145 -40.29 -0.58 -12.73
N ALA A 146 -41.39 -0.31 -12.03
CA ALA A 146 -42.69 -0.93 -12.30
C ALA A 146 -43.80 -0.09 -11.66
N ASP A 147 -44.92 0.02 -12.36
CA ASP A 147 -46.23 0.55 -11.92
C ASP A 147 -46.53 2.04 -12.15
N GLY A 148 -46.78 2.35 -13.43
CA GLY A 148 -48.09 2.75 -13.96
C GLY A 148 -49.02 3.73 -13.21
N GLN A 149 -49.54 4.67 -14.00
CA GLN A 149 -50.88 5.30 -14.01
C GLN A 149 -50.97 6.83 -13.76
N HIS A 150 -51.15 7.54 -14.89
CA HIS A 150 -52.17 8.56 -15.22
C HIS A 150 -52.53 9.73 -14.25
N LEU A 151 -52.16 10.95 -14.70
CA LEU A 151 -52.84 12.28 -14.69
C LEU A 151 -53.44 12.88 -13.38
N PRO A 152 -53.61 14.23 -13.35
CA PRO A 152 -52.64 15.31 -13.50
C PRO A 152 -52.05 15.79 -12.15
#